data_AF-A0A5N5E6S8-F1
#
_entry.id   AF-A0A5N5E6S8-F1
#
_cell.length_a   1.000
_cell.length_b   1.000
_cell.length_c   1.000
_cell.angle_alpha   90.00
_cell.angle_beta   90.00
_cell.angle_gamma   90.00
#
_symmetry.space_group_name_H-M   'P 1'
#
loop_
_entity.id
_entity.type
_entity.pdbx_description
1 polymer ?
#
loop_
_entity_poly.entity_id
_entity_poly.type
_entity_poly.pdbx_seq_one_letter_code
_entity_poly.pdbx_strand_id
1 'polypeptide(L)'
;DRLRKSVWGLMLQAARDNRNVARSSGVNPAHLTVVALAIGAAIASTGGSLFTVSVQAVTPETFTLSIVFLAIFMPIIGGRGSAWGAPLGALIVVIVTLNMPGYQGSGELLLAGAVLVILIVAPGGVIGWSQNVLGRMNRLYKERGNR
;
A
#
# COMPACT_ATOMS: atom_id res chain seq x y z
N ASP A 1 11.44 5.48 -3.22
CA ASP A 1 12.31 5.83 -2.07
C ASP A 1 12.70 7.32 -1.99
N ARG A 2 12.94 8.00 -3.14
CA ARG A 2 13.31 9.43 -3.16
C ARG A 2 12.32 10.37 -2.42
N LEU A 3 11.02 10.07 -2.46
CA LEU A 3 9.99 10.86 -1.76
C LEU A 3 10.13 10.79 -0.23
N ARG A 4 10.44 9.62 0.36
CA ARG A 4 10.65 9.47 1.82
C ARG A 4 11.92 10.18 2.29
N LYS A 5 12.98 10.16 1.46
CA LYS A 5 14.27 10.81 1.75
C LYS A 5 14.29 12.31 1.45
N SER A 6 13.21 12.85 0.88
CA SER A 6 13.10 14.28 0.63
C SER A 6 12.94 15.06 1.95
N VAL A 7 13.27 16.35 1.94
CA VAL A 7 13.10 17.24 3.09
C VAL A 7 11.66 17.18 3.63
N TRP A 8 10.68 17.16 2.72
CA TRP A 8 9.27 16.99 3.06
C TRP A 8 8.96 15.66 3.74
N GLY A 9 9.52 14.56 3.24
CA GLY A 9 9.35 13.23 3.83
C GLY A 9 9.96 13.13 5.23
N LEU A 10 11.13 13.73 5.44
CA LEU A 10 11.80 13.79 6.73
C LEU A 10 11.05 14.67 7.74
N MET A 11 10.55 15.83 7.31
CA MET A 11 9.71 16.70 8.13
C MET A 11 8.42 15.99 8.59
N LEU A 12 7.77 15.25 7.69
CA LEU A 12 6.57 14.46 8.02
C LEU A 12 6.90 13.33 9.00
N GLN A 13 8.04 12.69 8.85
CA GLN A 13 8.49 11.64 9.76
C GLN A 13 8.81 12.20 11.15
N ALA A 14 9.53 13.33 11.23
CA ALA A 14 9.81 14.01 12.49
C ALA A 14 8.53 14.52 13.18
N ALA A 15 7.57 15.07 12.41
CA ALA A 15 6.28 15.49 12.93
C ALA A 15 5.44 14.33 13.47
N ARG A 16 5.58 13.13 12.90
CA ARG A 16 4.93 11.91 13.36
C ARG A 16 5.55 11.35 14.65
N ASP A 17 6.88 11.40 14.78
CA ASP A 17 7.59 10.84 15.93
C ASP A 17 7.39 11.71 17.18
N ASN A 18 7.61 13.03 17.10
CA ASN A 18 7.33 13.93 18.21
C ASN A 18 6.99 15.35 17.72
N ARG A 19 5.71 15.72 17.83
CA ARG A 19 5.20 17.04 17.42
C ARG A 19 5.84 18.20 18.18
N ASN A 20 6.20 18.02 19.46
CA ASN A 20 6.80 19.08 20.26
C ASN A 20 8.25 19.35 19.82
N VAL A 21 9.00 18.29 19.53
CA VAL A 21 10.37 18.41 19.00
C VAL A 21 10.36 19.04 17.62
N ALA A 22 9.46 18.60 16.72
CA ALA A 22 9.32 19.21 15.39
C ALA A 22 9.00 20.72 15.44
N ARG A 23 8.16 21.15 16.40
CA ARG A 23 7.86 22.58 16.62
C ARG A 23 9.08 23.37 17.06
N SER A 24 9.89 22.82 17.97
CA SER A 24 11.13 23.48 18.42
C SER A 24 12.16 23.61 17.30
N SER A 25 12.13 22.75 16.29
CA SER A 25 12.98 22.83 15.09
C SER A 25 12.45 23.78 14.01
N GLY A 26 11.42 24.58 14.29
CA GLY A 26 10.83 25.55 13.36
C GLY A 26 9.84 24.97 12.36
N VAL A 27 9.45 23.69 12.50
CA VAL A 27 8.44 23.05 11.63
C VAL A 27 7.07 23.16 12.28
N ASN A 28 6.03 23.57 11.54
CA ASN A 28 4.65 23.52 12.02
C ASN A 28 4.01 22.16 11.70
N PRO A 29 3.96 21.19 12.64
CA PRO A 29 3.44 19.85 12.37
C PRO A 29 1.93 19.85 12.08
N ALA A 30 1.18 20.87 12.54
CA ALA A 30 -0.25 20.95 12.30
C ALA A 30 -0.52 21.23 10.82
N HIS A 31 0.13 22.26 10.27
CA HIS A 31 0.03 22.59 8.84
C HIS A 31 0.50 21.42 7.97
N LEU A 32 1.63 20.80 8.33
CA LEU A 32 2.19 19.67 7.59
C LEU A 32 1.24 18.46 7.55
N THR A 33 0.57 18.17 8.67
CA THR A 33 -0.41 17.07 8.76
C THR A 33 -1.67 17.38 7.95
N VAL A 34 -2.15 18.62 7.97
CA VAL A 34 -3.33 19.04 7.20
C VAL A 34 -3.07 18.93 5.70
N VAL A 35 -1.90 19.38 5.22
CA VAL A 35 -1.52 19.24 3.81
C VAL A 35 -1.40 17.76 3.41
N ALA A 36 -0.76 16.93 4.24
CA ALA A 36 -0.68 15.50 3.97
C ALA A 36 -2.05 14.82 3.94
N LEU A 37 -2.95 15.21 4.84
CA LEU A 37 -4.33 14.73 4.87
C LEU A 37 -5.10 15.18 3.62
N ALA A 38 -4.97 16.45 3.21
CA ALA A 38 -5.65 16.98 2.04
C ALA A 38 -5.23 16.25 0.75
N ILE A 39 -3.93 15.99 0.58
CA ILE A 39 -3.41 15.22 -0.56
C ILE A 39 -3.94 13.78 -0.52
N GLY A 40 -3.92 13.13 0.65
CA GLY A 40 -4.45 11.77 0.80
C GLY A 40 -5.95 11.68 0.54
N ALA A 41 -6.71 12.64 1.06
CA ALA A 41 -8.16 12.74 0.85
C ALA A 41 -8.50 12.98 -0.62
N ALA A 42 -7.76 13.84 -1.32
CA ALA A 42 -7.96 14.07 -2.76
C ALA A 42 -7.81 12.75 -3.54
N ILE A 43 -6.74 11.99 -3.30
CA ILE A 43 -6.50 10.71 -3.98
C ILE A 43 -7.58 9.68 -3.63
N ALA A 44 -7.93 9.57 -2.33
CA ALA A 44 -8.94 8.63 -1.86
C ALA A 44 -10.34 8.95 -2.44
N SER A 45 -10.72 10.23 -2.48
CA SER A 45 -11.99 10.68 -3.05
C SER A 45 -12.05 10.45 -4.56
N THR A 46 -10.96 10.65 -5.30
CA THR A 46 -10.91 10.32 -6.73
C THR A 46 -11.10 8.82 -6.97
N GLY A 47 -10.50 7.96 -6.14
CA GLY A 47 -10.72 6.52 -6.23
C GLY A 47 -12.16 6.12 -5.91
N GLY A 48 -12.73 6.70 -4.84
CA GLY A 48 -14.10 6.44 -4.43
C GLY A 48 -15.14 6.90 -5.45
N SER A 49 -14.95 8.06 -6.08
CA SER A 49 -15.88 8.56 -7.11
C SER A 49 -15.89 7.66 -8.36
N LEU A 50 -14.70 7.21 -8.81
CA LEU A 50 -14.58 6.25 -9.92
C LEU A 50 -15.25 4.91 -9.58
N PHE A 51 -15.12 4.45 -8.33
CA PHE A 51 -15.78 3.24 -7.87
C PHE A 51 -17.31 3.37 -7.91
N THR A 52 -17.86 4.48 -7.39
CA THR A 52 -19.31 4.74 -7.41
C THR A 52 -19.88 4.75 -8.82
N VAL A 53 -19.17 5.36 -9.78
CA VAL A 53 -19.57 5.36 -11.20
C VAL A 53 -19.57 3.94 -11.78
N SER A 54 -18.64 3.09 -11.35
CA SER A 54 -18.52 1.71 -11.83
C SER A 54 -19.63 0.80 -11.32
N VAL A 55 -20.10 1.00 -10.08
CA VAL A 55 -21.15 0.17 -9.45
C VAL A 55 -22.56 0.61 -9.86
N GLN A 56 -22.72 1.84 -10.37
CA GLN A 56 -23.97 2.44 -10.89
C GLN A 56 -25.13 2.61 -9.87
N ALA A 57 -25.23 1.76 -8.86
CA ALA A 57 -26.19 1.84 -7.77
C ALA A 57 -25.52 1.49 -6.44
N VAL A 58 -25.50 2.44 -5.50
CA VAL A 58 -25.00 2.20 -4.15
C VAL A 58 -26.12 1.56 -3.33
N THR A 59 -26.15 0.24 -3.27
CA THR A 59 -27.04 -0.50 -2.36
C THR A 59 -26.24 -1.08 -1.18
N PRO A 60 -26.85 -1.30 0.00
CA PRO A 60 -26.17 -1.92 1.13
C PRO A 60 -25.57 -3.30 0.79
N GLU A 61 -26.13 -4.01 -0.19
CA GLU A 61 -25.57 -5.29 -0.65
C GLU A 61 -24.26 -5.13 -1.42
N THR A 62 -24.03 -4.02 -2.11
CA THR A 62 -22.78 -3.77 -2.86
C THR A 62 -21.61 -3.38 -1.95
N PHE A 63 -21.88 -2.87 -0.76
CA PHE A 63 -20.88 -2.56 0.27
C PHE A 63 -20.64 -3.78 1.18
N THR A 64 -20.17 -4.88 0.61
CA THR A 64 -19.85 -6.08 1.37
C THR A 64 -18.58 -5.90 2.21
N LEU A 65 -18.45 -6.68 3.29
CA LEU A 65 -17.21 -6.73 4.08
C LEU A 65 -15.99 -7.06 3.21
N SER A 66 -16.19 -7.84 2.14
CA SER A 66 -15.16 -8.22 1.19
C SER A 66 -14.46 -7.02 0.56
N ILE A 67 -15.20 -5.96 0.21
CA ILE A 67 -14.59 -4.78 -0.42
C ILE A 67 -13.78 -3.95 0.56
N VAL A 68 -14.22 -3.87 1.81
CA VAL A 68 -13.51 -3.20 2.90
C VAL A 68 -12.20 -3.94 3.20
N PHE A 69 -12.27 -5.27 3.28
CA PHE A 69 -11.08 -6.09 3.43
C PHE A 69 -10.10 -5.89 2.27
N LEU A 70 -10.57 -5.93 1.02
CA LEU A 70 -9.72 -5.71 -0.15
C LEU A 70 -9.04 -4.33 -0.15
N ALA A 71 -9.79 -3.28 0.18
CA ALA A 71 -9.27 -1.91 0.26
C ALA A 71 -8.15 -1.78 1.30
N ILE A 72 -8.23 -2.52 2.41
CA ILE A 72 -7.18 -2.53 3.45
C ILE A 72 -6.01 -3.44 3.04
N PHE A 73 -6.28 -4.60 2.42
CA PHE A 73 -5.25 -5.58 2.08
C PHE A 73 -4.38 -5.17 0.89
N MET A 74 -4.93 -4.51 -0.15
CA MET A 74 -4.15 -4.04 -1.30
C MET A 74 -2.87 -3.26 -0.89
N PRO A 75 -2.92 -2.21 -0.05
CA PRO A 75 -1.73 -1.49 0.38
C PRO A 75 -0.81 -2.31 1.31
N ILE A 76 -1.36 -3.30 2.04
CA ILE A 76 -0.56 -4.20 2.89
C ILE A 76 0.26 -5.17 2.02
N ILE A 77 -0.37 -5.78 1.00
CA ILE A 77 0.26 -6.69 0.03
C ILE A 77 1.37 -5.96 -0.74
N GLY A 78 1.13 -4.69 -1.09
CA GLY A 78 2.12 -3.83 -1.72
C GLY A 78 3.39 -3.62 -0.90
N GLY A 79 3.31 -3.73 0.42
CA GLY A 79 4.42 -3.63 1.36
C GLY A 79 4.39 -2.33 2.18
N ARG A 80 4.59 -2.49 3.49
CA ARG A 80 4.61 -1.37 4.45
C ARG A 80 5.94 -0.61 4.32
N GLY A 81 5.89 0.63 3.83
CA GLY A 81 7.04 1.54 3.81
C GLY A 81 7.53 2.02 2.44
N SER A 82 6.91 1.61 1.33
CA SER A 82 7.21 2.20 0.02
C SER A 82 6.02 3.01 -0.47
N ALA A 83 6.28 4.24 -0.95
CA ALA A 83 5.27 5.07 -1.62
C ALA A 83 4.67 4.36 -2.86
N TRP A 84 5.44 3.44 -3.46
CA TRP A 84 5.01 2.64 -4.61
C TRP A 84 4.36 1.31 -4.24
N GLY A 85 4.31 0.96 -2.95
CA GLY A 85 3.70 -0.28 -2.47
C GLY A 85 2.21 -0.34 -2.78
N ALA A 86 1.46 0.69 -2.38
CA ALA A 86 0.02 0.67 -2.53
C ALA A 86 -0.47 0.52 -3.99
N PRO A 87 0.06 1.26 -4.99
CA PRO A 87 -0.33 1.08 -6.39
C PRO A 87 0.03 -0.31 -6.94
N LEU A 88 1.21 -0.84 -6.61
CA LEU A 88 1.64 -2.16 -7.06
C LEU A 88 0.80 -3.29 -6.44
N GLY A 89 0.50 -3.18 -5.14
CA GLY A 89 -0.38 -4.13 -4.45
C GLY A 89 -1.79 -4.13 -5.02
N ALA A 90 -2.34 -2.95 -5.32
CA ALA A 90 -3.64 -2.83 -5.98
C ALA A 90 -3.64 -3.48 -7.37
N LEU A 91 -2.62 -3.20 -8.18
CA LEU A 91 -2.50 -3.75 -9.54
C LEU A 91 -2.42 -5.27 -9.55
N ILE A 92 -1.64 -5.87 -8.64
CA ILE A 92 -1.52 -7.33 -8.51
C ILE A 92 -2.86 -7.95 -8.12
N VAL A 93 -3.53 -7.40 -7.11
CA VAL A 93 -4.83 -7.93 -6.66
C VAL A 93 -5.86 -7.83 -7.79
N VAL A 94 -5.94 -6.71 -8.51
CA VAL A 94 -6.84 -6.55 -9.65
C VAL A 94 -6.56 -7.57 -10.75
N ILE A 95 -5.30 -7.81 -11.10
CA ILE A 95 -4.94 -8.83 -12.11
C ILE A 95 -5.37 -10.22 -11.65
N VAL A 96 -5.17 -10.57 -10.38
CA VAL A 96 -5.59 -11.86 -9.83
C VAL A 96 -7.12 -12.00 -9.87
N THR A 97 -7.85 -10.96 -9.47
CA THR A 97 -9.31 -10.90 -9.53
C THR A 97 -9.83 -11.07 -10.96
N LEU A 98 -9.20 -10.45 -11.96
CA LEU A 98 -9.62 -10.53 -13.37
C LEU A 98 -9.36 -11.90 -14.01
N ASN A 99 -8.32 -12.62 -13.58
CA ASN A 99 -7.96 -13.93 -14.13
C ASN A 99 -8.69 -15.10 -13.46
N MET A 100 -9.53 -14.85 -12.45
CA MET A 100 -10.36 -15.86 -11.80
C MET A 100 -11.85 -15.53 -11.98
N PRO A 101 -12.49 -15.95 -13.09
CA PRO A 101 -13.88 -15.60 -13.39
C PRO A 101 -14.95 -16.27 -12.50
N GLY A 102 -14.57 -16.99 -11.43
CA GLY A 102 -15.47 -17.76 -10.56
C GLY A 102 -16.16 -16.94 -9.46
N TYR A 103 -16.53 -15.70 -9.74
CA TYR A 103 -16.96 -14.70 -8.74
C TYR A 103 -18.44 -14.76 -8.33
N GLN A 104 -19.16 -15.83 -8.67
CA GLN A 104 -20.52 -16.04 -8.18
C GLN A 104 -20.51 -17.09 -7.06
N GLY A 105 -20.68 -16.62 -5.82
CA GLY A 105 -20.98 -17.43 -4.63
C GLY A 105 -19.78 -17.97 -3.83
N SER A 106 -18.72 -18.47 -4.46
CA SER A 106 -17.57 -19.12 -3.76
C SER A 106 -16.19 -18.46 -4.01
N GLY A 107 -16.11 -17.53 -4.96
CA GLY A 107 -14.86 -16.86 -5.35
C GLY A 107 -14.30 -15.92 -4.29
N GLU A 108 -15.13 -15.34 -3.42
CA GLU A 108 -14.69 -14.44 -2.36
C GLU A 108 -13.82 -15.14 -1.31
N LEU A 109 -14.17 -16.37 -0.93
CA LEU A 109 -13.37 -17.18 0.01
C LEU A 109 -12.04 -17.60 -0.59
N LEU A 110 -12.02 -17.93 -1.88
CA LEU A 110 -10.80 -18.23 -2.61
C LEU A 110 -9.90 -17.02 -2.75
N LEU A 111 -10.47 -15.84 -3.03
CA LEU A 111 -9.69 -14.61 -3.14
C LEU A 111 -9.18 -14.14 -1.78
N ALA A 112 -10.00 -14.24 -0.73
CA ALA A 112 -9.57 -14.01 0.65
C ALA A 112 -8.46 -14.99 1.04
N GLY A 113 -8.59 -16.27 0.69
CA GLY A 113 -7.56 -17.29 0.88
C GLY A 113 -6.28 -16.98 0.12
N ALA A 114 -6.36 -16.59 -1.15
CA ALA A 114 -5.22 -16.22 -1.98
C ALA A 114 -4.49 -15.00 -1.42
N VAL A 115 -5.23 -13.97 -1.00
CA VAL A 115 -4.69 -12.79 -0.31
C VAL A 115 -3.98 -13.19 0.98
N LEU A 116 -4.57 -14.10 1.76
CA LEU A 116 -4.03 -14.58 3.02
C LEU A 116 -2.76 -15.42 2.81
N VAL A 117 -2.73 -16.26 1.78
CA VAL A 117 -1.53 -17.00 1.36
C VAL A 117 -0.41 -16.04 0.92
N ILE A 118 -0.74 -15.00 0.14
CA ILE A 118 0.23 -13.97 -0.27
C ILE A 118 0.80 -13.25 0.96
N LEU A 119 -0.04 -12.97 1.96
CA LEU A 119 0.36 -12.32 3.21
C LEU A 119 1.29 -13.20 4.06
N ILE A 120 1.06 -14.52 4.06
CA ILE A 120 1.91 -15.52 4.73
C ILE A 120 3.24 -15.68 4.00
N VAL A 121 3.23 -15.76 2.67
CA VAL A 121 4.43 -15.97 1.86
C VAL A 121 5.31 -14.72 1.79
N ALA A 122 4.73 -13.52 1.88
CA ALA A 122 5.44 -12.24 1.83
C ALA A 122 4.98 -11.26 2.94
N PRO A 123 5.43 -11.44 4.19
CA PRO A 123 5.02 -10.59 5.33
C PRO A 123 5.50 -9.12 5.22
N GLY A 124 6.48 -8.86 4.35
CA GLY A 124 6.92 -7.50 3.99
C GLY A 124 6.22 -6.89 2.76
N GLY A 125 5.27 -7.62 2.17
CA GLY A 125 4.68 -7.32 0.86
C GLY A 125 5.62 -7.58 -0.32
N VAL A 126 5.12 -7.35 -1.53
CA VAL A 126 5.83 -7.64 -2.81
C VAL A 126 7.13 -6.85 -2.92
N ILE A 127 7.12 -5.59 -2.46
CA ILE A 127 8.33 -4.75 -2.43
C ILE A 127 9.31 -5.21 -1.34
N GLY A 128 8.83 -5.73 -0.21
CA GLY A 128 9.63 -6.37 0.84
C GLY A 128 10.38 -7.61 0.36
N TRP A 129 9.73 -8.43 -0.45
CA TRP A 129 10.32 -9.63 -1.04
C TRP A 129 11.39 -9.30 -2.08
N SER A 130 11.11 -8.35 -2.98
CA SER A 130 12.06 -7.87 -4.00
C SER A 130 13.38 -7.37 -3.39
N GLN A 131 13.34 -6.53 -2.36
CA GLN A 131 14.55 -5.99 -1.73
C GLN A 131 15.34 -7.05 -0.92
N ASN A 132 14.66 -8.06 -0.34
CA ASN A 132 15.33 -9.17 0.34
C ASN A 132 15.96 -10.19 -0.62
N VAL A 133 15.37 -10.42 -1.80
CA VAL A 133 15.93 -11.31 -2.84
C VAL A 133 17.10 -10.63 -3.56
N LEU A 134 16.95 -9.36 -3.96
CA LEU A 134 18.02 -8.58 -4.60
C LEU A 134 19.20 -8.33 -3.66
N GLY A 135 18.95 -8.13 -2.35
CA GLY A 135 19.99 -8.01 -1.34
C GLY A 135 20.79 -9.30 -1.13
N ARG A 136 20.14 -10.48 -1.26
CA ARG A 136 20.83 -11.79 -1.18
C ARG A 136 21.66 -12.08 -2.43
N MET A 137 21.17 -11.72 -3.62
CA MET A 137 21.93 -11.91 -4.88
C MET A 137 23.16 -11.00 -4.97
N ASN A 138 23.06 -9.74 -4.51
CA ASN A 138 24.19 -8.81 -4.56
C ASN A 138 25.31 -9.20 -3.56
N ARG A 139 24.98 -9.89 -2.46
CA ARG A 139 25.98 -10.53 -1.59
C ARG A 139 26.74 -11.66 -2.30
N LEU A 140 26.02 -12.50 -3.04
CA LEU A 140 26.61 -13.63 -3.77
C LEU A 140 27.47 -13.19 -4.97
N TYR A 141 27.13 -12.07 -5.61
CA TYR A 141 27.98 -11.50 -6.67
C TYR A 141 29.29 -10.91 -6.10
N LYS A 142 29.23 -10.27 -4.92
CA LYS A 142 30.41 -9.69 -4.27
C LYS A 142 31.39 -10.74 -3.73
N GLU A 143 30.92 -11.95 -3.42
CA GLU A 143 31.77 -13.07 -2.97
C GLU A 143 32.47 -13.82 -4.11
N ARG A 144 31.97 -13.73 -5.36
CA ARG A 144 32.64 -14.32 -6.55
C ARG A 144 33.64 -13.39 -7.23
N GLY A 145 33.60 -12.09 -6.97
CA GLY A 145 34.55 -11.10 -7.54
C GLY A 145 35.80 -10.85 -6.70
N ASN A 146 35.96 -11.55 -5.57
CA ASN A 146 37.12 -11.43 -4.67
C ASN A 146 37.91 -12.75 -4.56
N ARG A 147 37.90 -13.57 -5.61
CA ARG A 147 38.77 -14.73 -5.79
C ARG A 147 39.46 -14.63 -7.13
#